data_AF-A0AAW9S8I6-F1
#
_entry.id   AF-A0AAW9S8I6-F1
#
_cell.length_a   1.000
_cell.length_b   1.000
_cell.length_c   1.000
_cell.angle_alpha   90.00
_cell.angle_beta   90.00
_cell.angle_gamma   90.00
#
_symmetry.space_group_name_H-M   'P 1'
#
loop_
_entity.id
_entity.type
_entity.pdbx_description
1 polymer ?
#
loop_
_entity_poly.entity_id
_entity_poly.type
_entity_poly.pdbx_seq_one_letter_code
_entity_poly.pdbx_strand_id
1 'polypeptide(L)'
;MMAGARVATHLETSGQPGRVTIHVGHGASFRHACHHLGLLSRDDIARFSMFHARPSLICHEADGTWRHLAGAWKIREPKSEPKD
;
A
#
# COMPACT_ATOMS: atom_id res chain seq x y z
N MET A 1 -1.53 8.30 11.07
CA MET A 1 -1.85 8.64 9.66
C MET A 1 -0.71 9.37 8.95
N MET A 2 0.03 10.30 9.58
CA MET A 2 1.15 11.03 8.95
C MET A 2 2.23 10.17 8.27
N ALA A 3 2.53 8.96 8.78
CA ALA A 3 3.56 8.10 8.18
C ALA A 3 3.15 7.57 6.79
N GLY A 4 1.86 7.34 6.53
CA GLY A 4 1.36 6.89 5.22
C GLY A 4 1.55 7.97 4.17
N ALA A 5 1.15 9.21 4.48
CA ALA A 5 1.33 10.36 3.59
C ALA A 5 2.82 10.58 3.25
N ARG A 6 3.72 10.53 4.23
CA ARG A 6 5.17 10.65 3.97
C ARG A 6 5.70 9.55 3.04
N VAL A 7 5.22 8.32 3.18
CA VAL A 7 5.63 7.22 2.30
C VAL A 7 5.03 7.40 0.90
N ALA A 8 3.78 7.85 0.77
CA ALA A 8 3.18 8.17 -0.52
C ALA A 8 4.00 9.21 -1.28
N THR A 9 4.32 10.35 -0.64
CA THR A 9 5.18 11.39 -1.22
C THR A 9 6.57 10.86 -1.57
N HIS A 10 7.15 9.98 -0.74
CA HIS A 10 8.44 9.37 -1.06
C HIS A 10 8.36 8.47 -2.30
N LEU A 11 7.30 7.67 -2.46
CA LEU A 11 7.11 6.83 -3.64
C LEU A 11 6.90 7.66 -4.92
N GLU A 12 6.13 8.74 -4.84
CA GLU A 12 5.92 9.67 -5.96
C GLU A 12 7.22 10.37 -6.39
N THR A 13 8.02 10.84 -5.42
CA THR A 13 9.25 11.61 -5.69
C THR A 13 10.45 10.75 -6.09
N SER A 14 10.47 9.48 -5.71
CA SER A 14 11.56 8.55 -6.07
C SER A 14 11.27 7.72 -7.32
N GLY A 15 10.02 7.72 -7.81
CA GLY A 15 9.64 7.07 -9.05
C GLY A 15 10.33 7.70 -10.26
N GLN A 16 10.81 6.85 -11.17
CA GLN A 16 11.37 7.29 -12.46
C GLN A 16 10.69 6.54 -13.60
N PRO A 17 10.27 7.22 -14.69
CA PRO A 17 9.68 6.56 -15.85
C PRO A 17 10.58 5.45 -16.40
N GLY A 18 9.98 4.32 -16.76
CA GLY A 18 10.69 3.17 -17.34
C GLY A 18 11.57 2.39 -16.37
N ARG A 19 11.46 2.61 -15.05
CA ARG A 19 12.23 1.89 -14.02
C ARG A 19 11.32 1.22 -13.00
N VAL A 20 11.79 0.08 -12.49
CA VAL A 20 11.24 -0.56 -11.29
C VAL A 20 12.15 -0.21 -10.11
N THR A 21 11.61 0.52 -9.13
CA THR A 21 12.32 0.87 -7.90
C THR A 21 11.86 -0.03 -6.76
N ILE A 22 12.80 -0.63 -6.03
CA ILE A 22 12.50 -1.49 -4.88
C ILE A 22 12.54 -0.66 -3.60
N HIS A 23 11.43 -0.66 -2.86
CA HIS A 23 11.34 -0.04 -1.53
C HIS A 23 11.16 -1.13 -0.47
N VAL A 24 11.94 -1.04 0.61
CA VAL A 24 11.88 -1.97 1.74
C VAL A 24 11.54 -1.20 3.01
N GLY A 25 10.60 -1.71 3.79
CA GLY A 25 10.12 -1.02 4.98
C GLY A 25 8.92 -1.70 5.62
N HIS A 26 8.22 -0.95 6.48
CA HIS A 26 7.11 -1.48 7.26
C HIS A 26 5.82 -1.56 6.43
N GLY A 27 5.21 -2.74 6.36
CA GLY A 27 3.98 -2.96 5.59
C GLY A 27 2.80 -2.09 6.02
N ALA A 28 2.71 -1.71 7.30
CA ALA A 28 1.69 -0.75 7.73
C ALA A 28 1.84 0.60 7.02
N SER A 29 3.07 1.12 6.93
CA SER A 29 3.33 2.40 6.28
C SER A 29 2.99 2.37 4.79
N PHE A 30 3.37 1.30 4.08
CA PHE A 30 3.02 1.12 2.66
C PHE A 30 1.51 0.93 2.44
N ARG A 31 0.82 0.15 3.28
CA ARG A 31 -0.65 0.01 3.19
C ARG A 31 -1.34 1.37 3.34
N HIS A 32 -0.91 2.18 4.31
CA HIS A 32 -1.45 3.53 4.47
C HIS A 32 -1.05 4.46 3.32
N ALA A 33 0.14 4.32 2.74
CA ALA A 33 0.52 5.06 1.54
C ALA A 33 -0.40 4.71 0.36
N CYS A 34 -0.71 3.43 0.14
CA CYS A 34 -1.63 2.98 -0.91
C CYS A 34 -3.00 3.66 -0.81
N HIS A 35 -3.48 4.01 0.39
CA HIS A 35 -4.68 4.82 0.52
C HIS A 35 -4.52 6.24 -0.02
N HIS A 36 -3.42 6.91 0.31
CA HIS A 36 -3.12 8.25 -0.20
C HIS A 36 -2.89 8.27 -1.70
N LEU A 37 -2.37 7.18 -2.27
CA LEU A 37 -2.18 7.00 -3.72
C LEU A 37 -3.46 6.58 -4.45
N GLY A 38 -4.60 6.41 -3.76
CA GLY A 38 -5.87 6.01 -4.36
C GLY A 38 -6.02 4.52 -4.67
N LEU A 39 -5.07 3.69 -4.26
CA LEU A 39 -5.08 2.23 -4.47
C LEU A 39 -5.98 1.48 -3.47
N LEU A 40 -6.21 2.06 -2.29
CA LEU A 40 -7.04 1.49 -1.24
C LEU A 40 -8.04 2.53 -0.72
N SER A 41 -9.29 2.12 -0.52
CA SER A 41 -10.24 2.94 0.23
C SER A 41 -9.88 2.98 1.72
N ARG A 42 -10.50 3.89 2.47
CA ARG A 42 -10.30 3.96 3.92
C ARG A 42 -10.73 2.65 4.61
N ASP A 43 -11.81 2.03 4.16
CA ASP A 43 -12.33 0.77 4.71
C ASP A 43 -11.40 -0.41 4.41
N ASP A 44 -10.76 -0.39 3.24
CA ASP A 44 -9.78 -1.41 2.86
C ASP A 44 -8.53 -1.42 3.75
N ILE A 45 -8.15 -0.28 4.33
CA ILE A 45 -7.02 -0.21 5.28
C ILE A 45 -7.27 -1.12 6.49
N ALA A 46 -8.53 -1.21 6.96
CA ALA A 46 -8.91 -2.03 8.10
C ALA A 46 -9.05 -3.51 7.71
N ARG A 47 -9.49 -3.79 6.47
CA ARG A 47 -9.73 -5.14 5.94
C ARG A 47 -8.45 -5.84 5.49
N PHE A 48 -7.49 -5.09 4.97
CA PHE A 48 -6.26 -5.62 4.38
C PHE A 48 -5.03 -5.43 5.27
N SER A 49 -4.08 -6.32 5.09
CA SER A 49 -2.73 -6.26 5.61
C SER A 49 -1.74 -6.63 4.50
N MET A 50 -0.45 -6.48 4.79
CA MET A 50 0.61 -6.98 3.91
C MET A 50 1.18 -8.28 4.47
N PHE A 51 1.59 -9.18 3.59
CA PHE A 51 2.37 -10.35 3.96
C PHE A 51 3.82 -9.95 4.27
N HIS A 52 4.44 -10.61 5.24
CA HIS A 52 5.86 -10.42 5.53
C HIS A 52 6.71 -10.92 4.34
N ALA A 53 7.69 -10.11 3.91
CA ALA A 53 8.64 -10.44 2.85
C ALA A 53 8.03 -10.96 1.53
N ARG A 54 6.77 -10.57 1.21
CA ARG A 54 6.19 -10.79 -0.12
C ARG A 54 6.01 -9.45 -0.82
N PRO A 55 6.49 -9.28 -2.07
CA PRO A 55 6.41 -8.02 -2.77
C PRO A 55 4.96 -7.68 -3.15
N SER A 56 4.65 -6.39 -3.16
CA SER A 56 3.49 -5.81 -3.84
C SER A 56 4.02 -4.82 -4.87
N LEU A 57 3.49 -4.91 -6.08
CA LEU A 57 3.90 -4.12 -7.23
C LEU A 57 2.78 -3.14 -7.57
N ILE A 58 3.13 -1.86 -7.55
CA ILE A 58 2.26 -0.76 -7.92
C ILE A 58 2.93 0.03 -9.04
N CYS A 59 2.13 0.60 -9.92
CA CYS A 59 2.59 1.38 -11.07
C CYS A 59 2.06 2.80 -10.97
N HIS A 60 2.93 3.78 -11.21
CA HIS A 60 2.54 5.17 -11.42
C HIS A 60 2.40 5.40 -12.92
N GLU A 61 1.17 5.65 -13.36
CA GLU A 61 0.80 5.77 -14.76
C GLU A 61 1.10 7.19 -15.28
N ALA A 62 1.17 7.35 -16.60
CA ALA A 62 1.49 8.63 -17.23
C ALA A 62 0.43 9.73 -16.98
N ASP A 63 -0.79 9.35 -16.62
CA ASP A 63 -1.88 10.26 -16.27
C ASP A 63 -1.88 10.67 -14.79
N GLY A 64 -0.86 10.26 -14.02
CA GLY A 64 -0.72 10.56 -12.59
C GLY A 64 -1.50 9.62 -11.68
N THR A 65 -2.20 8.62 -12.22
CA THR A 65 -2.89 7.62 -11.40
C THR A 65 -1.95 6.52 -10.93
N TRP A 66 -2.36 5.82 -9.87
CA TRP A 66 -1.67 4.63 -9.40
C TRP A 66 -2.51 3.38 -9.64
N ARG A 67 -1.85 2.32 -10.09
CA ARG A 67 -2.47 1.01 -10.32
C ARG A 67 -1.76 -0.09 -9.54
N HIS A 68 -2.53 -0.99 -8.93
CA HIS A 68 -1.99 -2.20 -8.33
C HIS A 68 -1.76 -3.23 -9.44
N LEU A 69 -0.51 -3.60 -9.67
CA LEU A 69 -0.11 -4.45 -10.79
C LEU A 69 0.03 -5.92 -10.39
N ALA A 70 0.62 -6.21 -9.23
CA ALA A 70 0.81 -7.58 -8.74
C ALA A 70 1.03 -7.65 -7.23
N GLY A 71 0.92 -8.86 -6.67
CA GLY A 71 1.04 -9.12 -5.24
C GLY A 71 -0.31 -9.23 -4.56
N ALA A 72 -0.40 -10.05 -3.50
CA ALA A 72 -1.65 -10.27 -2.80
C ALA A 72 -1.74 -9.41 -1.54
N TRP A 73 -2.93 -8.85 -1.29
CA TRP A 73 -3.27 -8.32 0.02
C TRP A 73 -3.62 -9.47 0.97
N LYS A 74 -3.12 -9.42 2.21
CA LYS A 74 -3.54 -10.35 3.26
C LYS A 74 -4.90 -9.88 3.79
N ILE A 75 -5.93 -10.68 3.65
CA ILE A 75 -7.25 -10.39 4.24
C ILE A 75 -7.15 -10.61 5.76
N ARG A 76 -7.61 -9.64 6.54
CA ARG A 76 -7.79 -9.81 7.98
C ARG A 76 -9.14 -10.47 8.20
N GLU A 77 -9.15 -11.56 8.96
CA GLU A 77 -10.41 -12.09 9.45
C GLU A 77 -11.09 -11.02 10.31
N PRO A 78 -12.41 -10.85 10.19
CA PRO A 78 -13.16 -10.00 11.11
C PRO A 78 -12.82 -10.44 12.53
N LYS A 79 -12.48 -9.48 13.39
CA LYS A 79 -12.27 -9.78 14.80
C LYS A 79 -13.62 -10.32 15.32
N SER A 80 -13.70 -11.61 15.62
CA SER A 80 -14.87 -12.16 16.31
C SER A 80 -15.09 -11.34 17.58
N GLU A 81 -16.36 -11.14 17.96
CA GLU A 81 -16.68 -10.47 19.22
C GLU A 81 -15.82 -11.05 20.34
N PRO A 82 -15.34 -10.22 21.28
CA PRO A 82 -14.69 -10.73 22.47
C PRO A 82 -15.60 -11.79 23.07
N LYS A 83 -15.10 -13.02 23.22
CA LYS A 83 -15.78 -13.96 24.09
C LYS A 83 -15.51 -13.47 25.50
N ASP A 84 -16.53 -12.91 26.12
CA ASP A 84 -16.53 -12.55 27.55
C ASP A 84 -16.13 -13.75 28.42
#